data_AF-A0AAV0X7R2-F1
#
_entry.id   AF-A0AAV0X7R2-F1
#
_cell.length_a   1.000
_cell.length_b   1.000
_cell.length_c   1.000
_cell.angle_alpha   90.00
_cell.angle_beta   90.00
_cell.angle_gamma   90.00
#
_symmetry.space_group_name_H-M   'P 1'
#
loop_
_entity.id
_entity.type
_entity.pdbx_description
1 polymer ?
#
loop_
_entity_poly.entity_id
_entity_poly.type
_entity_poly.pdbx_seq_one_letter_code
_entity_poly.pdbx_strand_id
1 'polypeptide(L)'
;MARRTVWKPRIPRQLIALLNLINHYPILRAAVKSFSERFNQFKMYSDNFSFLYNIGELQKITNDDLMKSCLDLQNYLSDGELYDIVASELYEELLVFRHTMKEDSTPIEALKHSVFKNNSWCFYIFPNIVISLRILLTIPITSASAERSFSKLKIIKNYLRNTISQKRLTELATIAIENETANTLNFMDVIELFASKKSRKKF
;
A
#
# COMPACT_ATOMS: atom_id res chain seq x y z
N MET A 1 48.11 -30.22 -30.92
CA MET A 1 48.23 -29.06 -30.00
C MET A 1 47.05 -28.12 -30.24
N ALA A 2 45.90 -28.37 -29.57
CA ALA A 2 44.64 -27.68 -29.84
C ALA A 2 44.42 -26.52 -28.84
N ARG A 3 44.47 -25.27 -29.31
CA ARG A 3 44.12 -24.10 -28.50
C ARG A 3 42.60 -23.96 -28.45
N ARG A 4 42.00 -24.18 -27.28
CA ARG A 4 40.58 -23.87 -27.01
C ARG A 4 40.40 -22.34 -27.04
N THR A 5 39.65 -21.84 -28.02
CA THR A 5 39.18 -20.46 -28.03
C THR A 5 38.00 -20.32 -27.07
N VAL A 6 38.18 -19.50 -26.04
CA VAL A 6 37.16 -19.19 -25.04
C VAL A 6 36.05 -18.37 -25.70
N TRP A 7 34.86 -18.96 -25.84
CA TRP A 7 33.65 -18.24 -26.26
C TRP A 7 33.27 -17.21 -25.18
N LYS A 8 33.48 -15.92 -25.45
CA LYS A 8 32.81 -14.84 -24.69
C LYS A 8 31.47 -14.54 -25.40
N PRO A 9 30.32 -14.72 -24.74
CA PRO A 9 29.04 -14.40 -25.37
C PRO A 9 28.97 -12.90 -25.70
N ARG A 10 28.73 -12.59 -26.98
CA ARG A 10 28.46 -11.23 -27.46
C ARG A 10 27.08 -10.81 -26.96
N ILE A 11 27.04 -9.96 -25.94
CA ILE A 11 25.82 -9.29 -25.51
C ILE A 11 25.29 -8.49 -26.72
N PRO A 12 24.00 -8.62 -27.09
CA PRO A 12 23.44 -7.93 -28.25
C PRO A 12 23.64 -6.41 -28.14
N ARG A 13 24.03 -5.75 -29.24
CA ARG A 13 24.23 -4.28 -29.27
C ARG A 13 22.99 -3.49 -28.81
N GLN A 14 21.80 -4.05 -29.02
CA GLN A 14 20.51 -3.56 -28.52
C GLN A 14 20.47 -3.52 -26.97
N LEU A 15 20.97 -4.57 -26.31
CA LEU A 15 21.04 -4.65 -24.85
C LEU A 15 22.04 -3.65 -24.27
N ILE A 16 23.18 -3.46 -24.96
CA ILE A 16 24.20 -2.46 -24.59
C ILE A 16 23.67 -1.03 -24.76
N ALA A 17 22.92 -0.76 -25.84
CA ALA A 17 22.26 0.53 -26.05
C ALA A 17 21.19 0.82 -25.00
N LEU A 18 20.38 -0.18 -24.62
CA LEU A 18 19.40 -0.09 -23.52
C LEU A 18 20.08 0.16 -22.17
N LEU A 19 21.15 -0.57 -21.86
CA LEU A 19 21.96 -0.36 -20.65
C LEU A 19 22.58 1.05 -20.62
N ASN A 20 23.06 1.54 -21.76
CA ASN A 20 23.61 2.88 -21.88
C ASN A 20 22.52 3.97 -21.73
N LEU A 21 21.33 3.76 -22.28
CA LEU A 21 20.20 4.67 -22.13
C LEU A 21 19.74 4.76 -20.66
N ILE A 22 19.67 3.62 -19.98
CA ILE A 22 19.36 3.58 -18.54
C ILE A 22 20.49 4.24 -17.74
N ASN A 23 21.76 4.00 -18.07
CA ASN A 23 22.89 4.57 -17.33
C ASN A 23 23.04 6.10 -17.52
N HIS A 24 22.64 6.66 -18.66
CA HIS A 24 22.85 8.08 -18.98
C HIS A 24 21.77 9.02 -18.42
N TYR A 25 20.57 8.51 -18.13
CA TYR A 25 19.45 9.32 -17.63
C TYR A 25 19.16 9.02 -16.15
N PRO A 26 19.66 9.85 -15.21
CA PRO A 26 19.49 9.61 -13.77
C PRO A 26 18.03 9.51 -13.32
N ILE A 27 17.12 10.19 -14.04
CA ILE A 27 15.67 10.12 -13.79
C ILE A 27 15.12 8.72 -14.08
N LEU A 28 15.54 8.09 -15.18
CA LEU A 28 15.10 6.73 -15.53
C LEU A 28 15.67 5.71 -14.54
N ARG A 29 16.92 5.86 -14.08
CA ARG A 29 17.49 4.99 -13.02
C ARG A 29 16.74 5.15 -11.71
N ALA A 30 16.47 6.38 -11.30
CA ALA A 30 15.73 6.66 -10.07
C ALA A 30 14.32 6.06 -10.14
N ALA A 31 13.62 6.20 -11.27
CA ALA A 31 12.32 5.58 -11.48
C ALA A 31 12.39 4.06 -11.38
N VAL A 32 13.26 3.41 -12.16
CA VAL A 32 13.41 1.94 -12.15
C VAL A 32 13.79 1.42 -10.77
N LYS A 33 14.73 2.08 -10.09
CA LYS A 33 15.13 1.73 -8.72
C LYS A 33 13.95 1.85 -7.75
N SER A 34 13.21 2.95 -7.79
CA SER A 34 12.05 3.18 -6.91
C SER A 34 10.92 2.15 -7.14
N PHE A 35 10.68 1.74 -8.40
CA PHE A 35 9.70 0.70 -8.70
C PHE A 35 10.19 -0.66 -8.19
N SER A 36 11.45 -1.00 -8.41
CA SER A 36 12.02 -2.26 -7.94
C SER A 36 11.98 -2.35 -6.41
N GLU A 37 12.32 -1.28 -5.70
CA GLU A 37 12.23 -1.20 -4.24
C GLU A 37 10.80 -1.40 -3.76
N ARG A 38 9.82 -0.72 -4.39
CA ARG A 38 8.40 -0.86 -4.04
C ARG A 38 7.86 -2.26 -4.32
N PHE A 39 8.23 -2.88 -5.45
CA PHE A 39 7.83 -4.25 -5.76
C PHE A 39 8.40 -5.25 -4.75
N ASN A 40 9.66 -5.07 -4.35
CA ASN A 40 10.26 -5.90 -3.32
C ASN A 40 9.54 -5.74 -1.97
N GLN A 41 9.21 -4.50 -1.58
CA GLN A 41 8.42 -4.23 -0.37
C GLN A 41 7.05 -4.91 -0.43
N PHE A 42 6.35 -4.80 -1.58
CA PHE A 42 5.05 -5.44 -1.77
C PHE A 42 5.15 -6.96 -1.71
N LYS A 43 6.23 -7.54 -2.24
CA LYS A 43 6.48 -8.98 -2.15
C LYS A 43 6.69 -9.43 -0.71
N MET A 44 7.57 -8.75 0.04
CA MET A 44 7.79 -9.06 1.46
C MET A 44 6.51 -8.95 2.29
N TYR A 45 5.73 -7.90 2.02
CA TYR A 45 4.41 -7.73 2.61
C TYR A 45 3.46 -8.88 2.27
N SER A 46 3.36 -9.25 0.99
CA SER A 46 2.53 -10.37 0.54
C SER A 46 2.95 -11.71 1.16
N ASP A 47 4.25 -11.93 1.33
CA ASP A 47 4.80 -13.15 1.91
C ASP A 47 4.41 -13.24 3.40
N ASN A 48 4.61 -12.17 4.17
CA ASN A 48 4.32 -12.11 5.61
C ASN A 48 2.82 -12.19 5.92
N PHE A 49 1.94 -11.70 5.05
CA PHE A 49 0.49 -11.75 5.24
C PHE A 49 -0.21 -12.86 4.44
N SER A 50 0.56 -13.73 3.76
CA SER A 50 0.02 -14.75 2.85
C SER A 50 -1.01 -15.67 3.51
N PHE A 51 -0.77 -16.08 4.76
CA PHE A 51 -1.68 -16.93 5.53
C PHE A 51 -3.02 -16.25 5.87
N LEU A 52 -3.04 -14.92 5.97
CA LEU A 52 -4.25 -14.13 6.21
C LEU A 52 -5.00 -13.83 4.91
N TYR A 53 -4.31 -13.82 3.75
CA TYR A 53 -4.97 -13.71 2.44
C TYR A 53 -5.86 -14.93 2.16
N ASN A 54 -5.38 -16.13 2.51
CA ASN A 54 -6.09 -17.39 2.34
C ASN A 54 -6.81 -17.80 3.64
N ILE A 55 -7.57 -16.88 4.23
CA ILE A 55 -8.13 -17.07 5.59
C ILE A 55 -9.08 -18.28 5.69
N GLY A 56 -9.74 -18.64 4.59
CA GLY A 56 -10.57 -19.84 4.49
C GLY A 56 -9.77 -21.15 4.46
N GLU A 57 -8.49 -21.12 4.09
CA GLU A 57 -7.59 -22.28 4.07
C GLU A 57 -6.77 -22.44 5.35
N LEU A 58 -6.98 -21.59 6.36
CA LEU A 58 -6.31 -21.71 7.67
C LEU A 58 -6.52 -23.07 8.33
N GLN A 59 -7.59 -23.79 7.98
CA GLN A 59 -7.84 -25.16 8.46
C GLN A 59 -6.84 -26.18 7.92
N LYS A 60 -6.20 -25.90 6.77
CA LYS A 60 -5.24 -26.79 6.10
C LYS A 60 -3.80 -26.58 6.56
N ILE A 61 -3.51 -25.44 7.19
CA ILE A 61 -2.17 -25.08 7.66
C ILE A 61 -1.86 -25.86 8.94
N THR A 62 -0.63 -26.39 9.05
CA THR A 62 -0.19 -27.08 10.26
C THR A 62 -0.03 -26.09 11.42
N ASN A 63 -0.21 -26.57 12.65
CA ASN A 63 -0.09 -25.71 13.83
C ASN A 63 1.32 -25.12 13.97
N ASP A 64 2.37 -25.86 13.58
CA ASP A 64 3.76 -25.40 13.64
C ASP A 64 4.03 -24.31 12.59
N ASP A 65 3.53 -24.50 11.36
CA ASP A 65 3.66 -23.51 10.29
C ASP A 65 2.89 -22.23 10.64
N LEU A 66 1.71 -22.34 11.25
CA LEU A 66 0.90 -21.20 11.67
C LEU A 66 1.61 -20.37 12.75
N MET A 67 2.18 -21.03 13.77
CA MET A 67 2.96 -20.36 14.81
C MET A 67 4.18 -19.63 14.21
N LYS A 68 4.87 -20.28 13.28
CA LYS A 68 5.99 -19.67 12.56
C LYS A 68 5.55 -18.42 11.79
N SER A 69 4.43 -18.48 11.06
CA SER A 69 3.89 -17.30 10.36
C SER A 69 3.51 -16.17 11.31
N CYS A 70 2.98 -16.48 12.50
CA CYS A 70 2.67 -15.46 13.52
C CYS A 70 3.94 -14.80 14.06
N LEU A 71 5.00 -15.56 14.30
CA LEU A 71 6.31 -15.04 14.72
C LEU A 71 6.95 -14.17 13.64
N ASP A 72 6.91 -14.62 12.39
CA ASP A 72 7.41 -13.85 11.24
C ASP A 72 6.65 -12.51 11.11
N LEU A 73 5.33 -12.52 11.33
CA LEU A 73 4.51 -11.31 11.30
C LEU A 73 4.82 -10.36 12.47
N GLN A 74 4.97 -10.87 13.70
CA GLN A 74 5.38 -10.06 14.86
C GLN A 74 6.73 -9.39 14.61
N ASN A 75 7.71 -10.13 14.07
CA ASN A 75 9.03 -9.58 13.76
C ASN A 75 9.00 -8.55 12.64
N TYR A 76 8.05 -8.67 11.71
CA TYR A 76 7.87 -7.69 10.64
C TYR A 76 7.21 -6.39 11.13
N LEU A 77 6.33 -6.49 12.13
CA LEU A 77 5.59 -5.37 12.73
C LEU A 77 6.22 -4.89 14.05
N SER A 78 7.49 -5.23 14.30
CA SER A 78 8.22 -4.77 15.47
C SER A 78 9.10 -3.56 15.14
N ASP A 79 9.16 -2.61 16.06
CA ASP A 79 10.14 -1.52 16.05
C ASP A 79 10.89 -1.53 17.39
N GLY A 80 12.06 -2.18 17.40
CA GLY A 80 12.83 -2.43 18.60
C GLY A 80 12.12 -3.38 19.57
N GLU A 81 11.77 -2.88 20.75
CA GLU A 81 11.05 -3.62 21.81
C GLU A 81 9.52 -3.43 21.75
N LEU A 82 9.02 -2.60 20.81
CA LEU A 82 7.59 -2.38 20.62
C LEU A 82 7.05 -3.31 19.54
N TYR A 83 5.95 -4.00 19.84
CA TYR A 83 5.27 -4.91 18.94
C TYR A 83 3.83 -4.45 18.75
N ASP A 84 3.39 -4.27 17.51
CA ASP A 84 1.98 -3.98 17.20
C ASP A 84 1.07 -5.19 17.47
N ILE A 85 1.64 -6.40 17.40
CA ILE A 85 0.93 -7.68 17.49
C ILE A 85 1.80 -8.70 18.23
N VAL A 86 1.21 -9.44 19.17
CA VAL A 86 1.88 -10.54 19.90
C VAL A 86 1.57 -11.87 19.22
N ALA A 87 2.61 -12.60 18.79
CA ALA A 87 2.49 -13.83 18.00
C ALA A 87 1.73 -14.94 18.74
N SER A 88 1.97 -15.12 20.04
CA SER A 88 1.28 -16.13 20.83
C SER A 88 -0.22 -15.84 20.96
N GLU A 89 -0.58 -14.57 21.15
CA GLU A 89 -2.00 -14.17 21.22
C GLU A 89 -2.67 -14.31 19.86
N LEU A 90 -2.02 -13.83 18.79
CA LEU A 90 -2.51 -14.00 17.43
C LEU A 90 -2.72 -15.47 17.07
N TYR A 91 -1.78 -16.34 17.47
CA TYR A 91 -1.86 -17.78 17.22
C TYR A 91 -3.08 -18.41 17.90
N GLU A 92 -3.29 -18.14 19.20
CA GLU A 92 -4.45 -18.64 19.94
C GLU A 92 -5.77 -18.11 19.35
N GLU A 93 -5.82 -16.83 18.98
CA GLU A 93 -6.96 -16.23 18.30
C GLU A 93 -7.25 -16.97 16.97
N LEU A 94 -6.23 -17.25 16.16
CA LEU A 94 -6.36 -17.92 14.86
C LEU A 94 -6.80 -19.38 14.98
N LEU A 95 -6.36 -20.09 16.02
CA LEU A 95 -6.81 -21.46 16.31
C LEU A 95 -8.32 -21.52 16.55
N VAL A 96 -8.87 -20.54 17.26
CA VAL A 96 -10.32 -20.45 17.45
C VAL A 96 -10.99 -19.97 16.17
N PHE A 97 -10.44 -18.94 15.53
CA PHE A 97 -11.02 -18.27 14.37
C PHE A 97 -11.15 -19.19 13.15
N ARG A 98 -10.17 -20.07 12.88
CA ARG A 98 -10.19 -20.98 11.71
C ARG A 98 -11.40 -21.90 11.65
N HIS A 99 -11.99 -22.24 12.81
CA HIS A 99 -13.18 -23.10 12.90
C HIS A 99 -14.48 -22.32 12.67
N THR A 100 -14.43 -20.99 12.71
CA THR A 100 -15.61 -20.12 12.53
C THR A 100 -15.80 -19.65 11.09
N MET A 101 -14.75 -19.75 10.27
CA MET A 101 -14.74 -19.29 8.88
C MET A 101 -15.05 -20.41 7.90
N LYS A 102 -15.70 -20.05 6.78
CA LYS A 102 -15.93 -20.96 5.65
C LYS A 102 -14.70 -20.99 4.74
N GLU A 103 -14.48 -22.10 4.04
CA GLU A 103 -13.31 -22.31 3.18
C GLU A 103 -13.16 -21.27 2.06
N ASP A 104 -14.26 -20.68 1.57
CA ASP A 104 -14.25 -19.68 0.49
C ASP A 104 -14.25 -18.22 0.99
N SER A 105 -14.05 -17.99 2.29
CA SER A 105 -14.17 -16.64 2.85
C SER A 105 -13.00 -15.72 2.48
N THR A 106 -13.32 -14.49 2.10
CA THR A 106 -12.31 -13.46 1.79
C THR A 106 -11.86 -12.73 3.07
N PRO A 107 -10.66 -12.12 3.09
CA PRO A 107 -10.21 -11.32 4.25
C PRO A 107 -11.16 -10.18 4.61
N ILE A 108 -11.85 -9.61 3.61
CA ILE A 108 -12.87 -8.56 3.81
C ILE A 108 -14.10 -9.13 4.51
N GLU A 109 -14.54 -10.33 4.14
CA GLU A 109 -15.65 -11.00 4.80
C GLU A 109 -15.29 -11.43 6.21
N ALA A 110 -14.06 -11.90 6.45
CA ALA A 110 -13.55 -12.20 7.78
C ALA A 110 -13.52 -10.94 8.67
N LEU A 111 -13.09 -9.79 8.12
CA LEU A 111 -13.16 -8.50 8.82
C LEU A 111 -14.62 -8.07 9.07
N LYS A 112 -15.50 -8.24 8.09
CA LYS A 112 -16.93 -7.91 8.26
C LYS A 112 -17.61 -8.81 9.29
N HIS A 113 -17.23 -10.08 9.33
CA HIS A 113 -17.76 -11.04 10.29
C HIS A 113 -17.29 -10.73 11.71
N SER A 114 -16.00 -10.41 11.88
CA SER A 114 -15.43 -10.02 13.18
C SER A 114 -15.95 -8.67 13.68
N VAL A 115 -16.23 -7.70 12.81
CA VAL A 115 -16.63 -6.35 13.24
C VAL A 115 -18.15 -6.15 13.27
N PHE A 116 -18.89 -6.65 12.27
CA PHE A 116 -20.28 -6.21 12.02
C PHE A 116 -21.36 -7.26 12.27
N LYS A 117 -21.06 -8.57 12.21
CA LYS A 117 -22.12 -9.59 12.18
C LYS A 117 -22.63 -10.01 13.57
N ASN A 118 -21.80 -9.91 14.61
CA ASN A 118 -22.14 -10.30 15.98
C ASN A 118 -21.77 -9.17 16.98
N ASN A 119 -22.61 -8.13 17.09
CA ASN A 119 -22.63 -7.16 18.20
C ASN A 119 -21.27 -6.64 18.73
N SER A 120 -20.33 -6.07 17.96
CA SER A 120 -19.09 -5.42 18.48
C SER A 120 -18.16 -6.22 19.44
N TRP A 121 -18.56 -7.38 19.97
CA TRP A 121 -17.85 -8.13 21.00
C TRP A 121 -16.68 -8.92 20.41
N CYS A 122 -16.77 -9.32 19.14
CA CYS A 122 -15.67 -9.99 18.44
C CYS A 122 -14.40 -9.13 18.31
N PHE A 123 -14.52 -7.79 18.32
CA PHE A 123 -13.34 -6.91 18.39
C PHE A 123 -12.54 -7.12 19.67
N TYR A 124 -13.22 -7.41 20.78
CA TYR A 124 -12.60 -7.69 22.07
C TYR A 124 -12.13 -9.15 22.19
N ILE A 125 -12.69 -10.06 21.41
CA ILE A 125 -12.34 -11.49 21.44
C ILE A 125 -11.13 -11.77 20.53
N PHE A 126 -11.01 -11.08 19.40
CA PHE A 126 -9.93 -11.29 18.42
C PHE A 126 -9.22 -9.98 18.02
N PRO A 127 -8.65 -9.22 18.98
CA PRO A 127 -8.03 -7.93 18.70
C PRO A 127 -6.86 -8.05 17.72
N ASN A 128 -5.99 -9.05 17.88
CA ASN A 128 -4.79 -9.21 17.04
C ASN A 128 -5.17 -9.59 15.60
N ILE A 129 -6.18 -10.43 15.39
CA ILE A 129 -6.71 -10.74 14.05
C ILE A 129 -7.28 -9.49 13.39
N VAL A 130 -8.07 -8.69 14.10
CA VAL A 130 -8.67 -7.48 13.53
C VAL A 130 -7.59 -6.47 13.13
N ILE A 131 -6.59 -6.26 13.98
CA ILE A 131 -5.45 -5.39 13.66
C ILE A 131 -4.72 -5.92 12.42
N SER A 132 -4.39 -7.22 12.41
CA SER A 132 -3.72 -7.87 11.27
C SER A 132 -4.50 -7.69 9.97
N LEU A 133 -5.83 -7.94 9.98
CA LEU A 133 -6.70 -7.80 8.80
C LEU A 133 -6.85 -6.35 8.35
N ARG A 134 -6.85 -5.39 9.28
CA ARG A 134 -6.89 -3.95 8.93
C ARG A 134 -5.59 -3.50 8.27
N ILE A 135 -4.45 -3.93 8.79
CA ILE A 135 -3.15 -3.68 8.15
C ILE A 135 -3.14 -4.33 6.76
N LEU A 136 -3.58 -5.60 6.69
CA LEU A 136 -3.65 -6.40 5.47
C LEU A 136 -4.40 -5.68 4.33
N LEU A 137 -5.55 -5.10 4.66
CA LEU A 137 -6.44 -4.51 3.67
C LEU A 137 -6.05 -3.06 3.32
N THR A 138 -5.33 -2.34 4.18
CA THR A 138 -5.00 -0.92 3.97
C THR A 138 -3.78 -0.69 3.10
N ILE A 139 -2.72 -1.49 3.25
CA ILE A 139 -1.47 -1.33 2.48
C ILE A 139 -1.68 -1.52 0.96
N PRO A 140 -2.37 -2.56 0.45
CA PRO A 140 -2.63 -2.68 -0.99
C PRO A 140 -3.53 -1.56 -1.52
N ILE A 141 -4.42 -0.98 -0.70
CA ILE A 141 -5.27 0.17 -1.09
C ILE A 141 -4.44 1.43 -1.37
N THR A 142 -3.27 1.59 -0.74
CA THR A 142 -2.40 2.75 -0.98
C THR A 142 -1.87 2.81 -2.42
N SER A 143 -1.69 1.67 -3.10
CA SER A 143 -1.28 1.66 -4.51
C SER A 143 -2.37 2.21 -5.43
N ALA A 144 -3.63 1.83 -5.18
CA ALA A 144 -4.80 2.38 -5.87
C ALA A 144 -4.99 3.88 -5.59
N SER A 145 -4.64 4.36 -4.39
CA SER A 145 -4.63 5.80 -4.06
C SER A 145 -3.60 6.57 -4.91
N ALA A 146 -2.42 6.00 -5.13
CA ALA A 146 -1.42 6.59 -6.02
C ALA A 146 -1.96 6.66 -7.47
N GLU A 147 -2.58 5.58 -7.98
CA GLU A 147 -3.20 5.58 -9.32
C GLU A 147 -4.31 6.63 -9.46
N ARG A 148 -5.20 6.73 -8.46
CA ARG A 148 -6.24 7.77 -8.39
C ARG A 148 -5.62 9.16 -8.45
N SER A 149 -4.56 9.40 -7.67
CA SER A 149 -3.85 10.67 -7.61
C SER A 149 -3.20 11.02 -8.96
N PHE A 150 -2.55 10.06 -9.63
CA PHE A 150 -1.97 10.26 -10.97
C PHE A 150 -3.04 10.53 -12.04
N SER A 151 -4.19 9.87 -11.95
CA SER A 151 -5.34 10.13 -12.83
C SER A 151 -5.84 11.58 -12.69
N LYS A 152 -5.98 12.08 -11.45
CA LYS A 152 -6.33 13.48 -11.21
C LYS A 152 -5.24 14.45 -11.66
N LEU A 153 -3.97 14.09 -11.44
CA LEU A 153 -2.83 14.90 -11.85
C LEU A 153 -2.79 15.11 -13.38
N LYS A 154 -3.14 14.07 -14.16
CA LYS A 154 -3.27 14.14 -15.62
C LYS A 154 -4.34 15.16 -16.07
N ILE A 155 -5.41 15.31 -15.30
CA ILE A 155 -6.46 16.30 -15.58
C ILE A 155 -5.98 17.72 -15.24
N ILE A 156 -5.28 17.89 -14.11
CA ILE A 156 -4.79 19.19 -13.63
C ILE A 156 -3.64 19.71 -14.50
N LYS A 157 -2.68 18.84 -14.83
CA LYS A 157 -1.51 19.15 -15.66
C LYS A 157 -1.70 18.57 -17.05
N ASN A 158 -2.33 19.37 -17.91
CA ASN A 158 -2.50 19.08 -19.33
C ASN A 158 -1.50 19.88 -20.17
N TYR A 159 -1.42 19.57 -21.47
CA TYR A 159 -0.46 20.18 -22.39
C TYR A 159 -0.46 21.72 -22.36
N LEU A 160 -1.64 22.32 -22.20
CA LEU A 160 -1.83 23.78 -22.16
C LEU A 160 -1.50 24.40 -20.79
N ARG A 161 -1.45 23.61 -19.72
CA ARG A 161 -1.21 24.05 -18.32
C ARG A 161 0.08 23.47 -17.75
N ASN A 162 1.13 23.38 -18.57
CA ASN A 162 2.41 22.80 -18.14
C ASN A 162 3.27 23.75 -17.28
N THR A 163 3.00 25.06 -17.29
CA THR A 163 3.70 26.10 -16.52
C THR A 163 2.97 26.46 -15.22
N ILE A 164 2.64 25.46 -14.41
CA ILE A 164 2.04 25.64 -13.08
C ILE A 164 3.10 25.52 -11.99
N SER A 165 3.04 26.37 -10.96
CA SER A 165 3.95 26.28 -9.81
C SER A 165 3.65 25.03 -8.96
N GLN A 166 4.68 24.46 -8.33
CA GLN A 166 4.52 23.23 -7.55
C GLN A 166 3.49 23.39 -6.42
N LYS A 167 3.50 24.54 -5.72
CA LYS A 167 2.53 24.87 -4.67
C LYS A 167 1.09 24.83 -5.18
N ARG A 168 0.82 25.48 -6.32
CA ARG A 168 -0.53 25.51 -6.91
C ARG A 168 -0.95 24.13 -7.41
N LEU A 169 0.00 23.35 -7.95
CA LEU A 169 -0.25 21.98 -8.40
C LEU A 169 -0.66 21.08 -7.23
N THR A 170 0.06 21.14 -6.11
CA THR A 170 -0.26 20.35 -4.91
C THR A 170 -1.62 20.75 -4.34
N GLU A 171 -1.91 22.05 -4.22
CA GLU A 171 -3.20 22.54 -3.72
C GLU A 171 -4.38 22.05 -4.59
N LEU A 172 -4.26 22.14 -5.92
CA LEU A 172 -5.29 21.65 -6.84
C LEU A 172 -5.42 20.13 -6.83
N ALA A 173 -4.30 19.41 -6.70
CA ALA A 173 -4.30 17.95 -6.60
C ALA A 173 -5.02 17.49 -5.34
N THR A 174 -4.79 18.13 -4.20
CA THR A 174 -5.50 17.84 -2.94
C THR A 174 -7.01 18.01 -3.11
N ILE A 175 -7.45 19.13 -3.69
CA ILE A 175 -8.89 19.37 -3.93
C ILE A 175 -9.48 18.32 -4.88
N ALA A 176 -8.75 17.91 -5.93
CA ALA A 176 -9.24 16.95 -6.91
C ALA A 176 -9.26 15.49 -6.40
N ILE A 177 -8.36 15.13 -5.49
CA ILE A 177 -8.33 13.82 -4.81
C ILE A 177 -9.46 13.76 -3.79
N GLU A 178 -9.58 14.79 -2.96
CA GLU A 178 -10.59 14.93 -1.91
C GLU A 178 -11.88 15.59 -2.41
N ASN A 179 -12.24 15.35 -3.68
CA ASN A 179 -13.35 16.04 -4.34
C ASN A 179 -14.70 15.83 -3.63
N GLU A 180 -14.90 14.65 -3.03
CA GLU A 180 -16.11 14.33 -2.26
C GLU A 180 -16.23 15.26 -1.04
N THR A 181 -15.15 15.41 -0.27
CA THR A 181 -15.06 16.35 0.85
C THR A 181 -15.11 17.80 0.38
N ALA A 182 -14.50 18.12 -0.76
CA ALA A 182 -14.53 19.49 -1.31
C ALA A 182 -15.96 19.92 -1.70
N ASN A 183 -16.80 18.98 -2.16
CA ASN A 183 -18.18 19.25 -2.51
C ASN A 183 -19.08 19.54 -1.31
N THR A 184 -18.68 19.17 -0.09
CA THR A 184 -19.44 19.51 1.12
C THR A 184 -19.13 20.93 1.63
N LEU A 185 -18.11 21.59 1.08
CA LEU A 185 -17.75 22.95 1.45
C LEU A 185 -18.78 23.95 0.90
N ASN A 186 -19.20 24.88 1.76
CA ASN A 186 -20.05 25.99 1.35
C ASN A 186 -19.22 27.04 0.59
N PHE A 187 -19.55 27.25 -0.68
CA PHE A 187 -18.87 28.22 -1.54
C PHE A 187 -18.96 29.65 -1.01
N MET A 188 -20.06 30.03 -0.33
CA MET A 188 -20.21 31.38 0.22
C MET A 188 -19.17 31.66 1.31
N ASP A 189 -18.95 30.71 2.21
CA ASP A 189 -17.98 30.84 3.31
C ASP A 189 -16.55 30.96 2.75
N VAL A 190 -16.24 30.23 1.67
CA VAL A 190 -14.94 30.32 0.99
C VAL A 190 -14.75 31.69 0.33
N ILE A 191 -15.80 32.24 -0.30
CA ILE A 191 -15.76 33.57 -0.93
C ILE A 191 -15.54 34.65 0.14
N GLU A 192 -16.25 34.57 1.25
CA GLU A 192 -16.12 35.53 2.36
C GLU A 192 -14.73 35.45 3.01
N LEU A 193 -14.21 34.23 3.22
CA LEU A 193 -12.85 34.02 3.71
C LEU A 193 -11.79 34.57 2.75
N PHE A 194 -12.01 34.42 1.44
CA PHE A 194 -11.11 34.99 0.43
C PHE A 194 -11.17 36.53 0.41
N ALA A 195 -12.38 37.10 0.50
CA ALA A 195 -12.60 38.54 0.52
C ALA A 195 -11.96 39.19 1.77
N SER A 196 -12.16 38.61 2.94
CA SER A 196 -11.56 39.07 4.20
C SER A 196 -10.03 39.03 4.18
N LYS A 197 -9.42 38.00 3.59
CA LYS A 197 -7.94 37.92 3.45
C LYS A 197 -7.35 38.91 2.42
N LYS A 198 -8.11 39.29 1.39
CA LYS A 198 -7.69 40.23 0.35
C LYS A 198 -7.95 41.70 0.72
N SER A 199 -8.74 41.93 1.76
CA SER A 199 -8.98 43.23 2.40
C SER A 199 -7.70 43.77 3.08
N ARG A 200 -6.76 44.28 2.27
CA ARG A 200 -5.65 45.15 2.72
C ARG A 200 -5.73 46.53 2.04
N LYS A 201 -6.93 47.09 1.94
CA LYS A 201 -7.11 48.52 1.70
C LYS A 201 -7.99 49.07 2.81
N LYS A 202 -7.36 49.43 3.93
CA LYS A 202 -7.88 50.55 4.73
C LYS A 202 -7.66 51.80 3.88
N PHE A 203 -8.74 52.52 3.62
CA PHE A 203 -8.70 53.84 2.99
C PHE A 203 -7.88 54.81 3.84
#